data_AF-A0A327WCF8-F1
#
_entry.id   AF-A0A327WCF8-F1
#
_cell.length_a   1.000
_cell.length_b   1.000
_cell.length_c   1.000
_cell.angle_alpha   90.00
_cell.angle_beta   90.00
_cell.angle_gamma   90.00
#
_symmetry.space_group_name_H-M   'P 1'
#
loop_
_entity.id
_entity.type
_entity.pdbx_description
1 polymer ?
#
loop_
_entity_poly.entity_id
_entity_poly.type
_entity_poly.pdbx_seq_one_letter_code
_entity_poly.pdbx_strand_id
1 'polypeptide(L)'
;MLNQLPTGIQRNHGVSQERSVALPLVYLAEKLTVKNWLKLVPAFVVMLLSLSAKAQEPELKSTVSPTIKTQDTTIRHIIEELQRITDSDKQNSNYIQALLQGKELDNISKYELIKSNIINASETYYLLNKKIIDLKSRTTTNNLDVFITSLNNPESKALGFSLSDRIVDLVEKIILKNKSEKGDKNSKIVESTKSIINSPIFQSFTSLTPPLAIANSVMNFLHSVSVNNKQINQKSLQEFEKELNKYVVYYTALNDANQKFEYGLNFNKDQLGLLQENLFDHLSFTATSLKFAPPQKGNQSLSATMNDYFFDFKKDKVIDFFNQLEAKYTGKNKRIDYESLLRENPNLKEVNNQLEDLVLQTKRFENLYNEYFTLLDSYYSKVNNSLKIAQDNGLAEKNVIDTKQAEFRNLKTEAVQEIQASINIRELYQNTEKIKYRYRIF
;
A
#
# COMPACT_ATOMS: atom_id res chain seq x y z
N MET A 1 -17.89 22.15 50.76
CA MET A 1 -17.45 22.29 52.17
C MET A 1 -16.11 21.59 52.32
N LEU A 2 -15.02 22.34 52.29
CA LEU A 2 -13.74 21.97 52.88
C LEU A 2 -12.99 23.29 53.15
N ASN A 3 -12.65 23.46 54.42
CA ASN A 3 -12.10 24.63 55.09
C ASN A 3 -10.66 24.95 54.62
N GLN A 4 -10.37 26.22 54.36
CA GLN A 4 -9.50 27.12 55.16
C GLN A 4 -8.04 26.65 55.31
N LEU A 5 -7.08 27.32 54.64
CA LEU A 5 -6.19 28.40 55.16
C LEU A 5 -4.74 27.85 55.39
N PRO A 6 -3.68 28.66 55.65
CA PRO A 6 -3.08 29.67 54.75
C PRO A 6 -1.52 29.80 54.84
N THR A 7 -0.95 30.68 53.99
CA THR A 7 0.22 31.60 54.21
C THR A 7 1.59 31.08 54.69
N GLY A 8 2.66 31.31 53.92
CA GLY A 8 3.61 32.42 54.13
C GLY A 8 5.06 31.87 54.05
N ILE A 9 6.18 32.53 53.75
CA ILE A 9 6.63 33.94 53.61
C ILE A 9 7.98 33.90 52.83
N GLN A 10 8.32 35.01 52.18
CA GLN A 10 9.58 35.33 51.48
C GLN A 10 10.83 35.45 52.39
N ARG A 11 12.04 35.13 51.89
CA ARG A 11 13.16 36.08 51.60
C ARG A 11 14.56 35.44 51.49
N ASN A 12 15.23 35.78 50.38
CA ASN A 12 16.64 36.19 50.15
C ASN A 12 17.83 35.58 50.91
N HIS A 13 18.77 35.00 50.15
CA HIS A 13 20.18 35.44 49.91
C HIS A 13 20.78 34.39 48.93
N GLY A 14 21.47 34.68 47.83
CA GLY A 14 22.39 35.77 47.56
C GLY A 14 23.84 35.31 47.75
N VAL A 15 24.34 34.35 46.97
CA VAL A 15 25.78 34.12 46.79
C VAL A 15 26.08 33.79 45.32
N SER A 16 26.94 34.61 44.76
CA SER A 16 27.50 34.59 43.42
C SER A 16 28.36 33.35 43.15
N GLN A 17 28.31 32.82 41.92
CA GLN A 17 29.43 32.05 41.39
C GLN A 17 29.68 32.41 39.93
N GLU A 18 30.96 32.70 39.68
CA GLU A 18 31.50 33.28 38.46
C GLU A 18 31.43 32.32 37.28
N ARG A 19 31.41 32.96 36.11
CA ARG A 19 31.48 32.41 34.77
C ARG A 19 32.69 31.47 34.61
N SER A 20 32.45 30.23 34.22
CA SER A 20 33.37 29.48 33.39
C SER A 20 32.87 29.52 31.93
N VAL A 21 33.76 29.99 31.08
CA VAL A 21 33.59 30.23 29.66
C VAL A 21 33.40 28.91 28.92
N ALA A 22 32.20 28.67 28.40
CA ALA A 22 31.99 27.66 27.37
C ALA A 22 32.48 28.21 26.03
N LEU A 23 33.57 27.65 25.51
CA LEU A 23 33.97 27.84 24.11
C LEU A 23 33.09 26.97 23.20
N PRO A 24 32.83 27.43 21.96
CA PRO A 24 31.62 27.12 21.23
C PRO A 24 31.71 25.78 20.49
N LEU A 25 30.65 24.97 20.66
CA LEU A 25 30.32 23.88 19.76
C LEU A 25 30.18 24.42 18.34
N VAL A 26 30.96 23.87 17.42
CA VAL A 26 30.86 24.13 15.98
C VAL A 26 29.50 23.63 15.51
N TYR A 27 28.58 24.59 15.42
CA TYR A 27 27.30 24.50 14.72
C TYR A 27 27.56 24.31 13.21
N LEU A 28 27.37 23.11 12.70
CA LEU A 28 27.03 22.88 11.29
C LEU A 28 25.53 22.60 11.21
N ALA A 29 24.74 23.63 11.54
CA ALA A 29 23.34 23.72 11.13
C ALA A 29 23.32 24.58 9.87
N GLU A 30 23.46 23.95 8.71
CA GLU A 30 23.28 24.64 7.45
C GLU A 30 21.78 24.87 7.23
N LYS A 31 21.42 26.16 7.19
CA LYS A 31 20.10 26.68 6.89
C LYS A 31 19.64 26.17 5.51
N LEU A 32 18.68 25.26 5.49
CA LEU A 32 17.77 25.12 4.34
C LEU A 32 16.48 25.88 4.66
N THR A 33 16.49 27.15 4.29
CA THR A 33 15.34 28.05 4.33
C THR A 33 14.22 27.53 3.42
N VAL A 34 13.06 27.35 4.04
CA VAL A 34 11.75 27.12 3.43
C VAL A 34 11.37 28.34 2.59
N LYS A 35 11.60 28.28 1.27
CA LYS A 35 10.85 29.04 0.25
C LYS A 35 11.22 28.54 -1.15
N ASN A 36 10.20 28.23 -1.95
CA ASN A 36 10.21 27.86 -3.38
C ASN A 36 10.18 26.36 -3.74
N TRP A 37 9.26 25.60 -3.15
CA TRP A 37 8.88 24.25 -3.64
C TRP A 37 7.51 24.20 -4.36
N LEU A 38 6.94 25.36 -4.71
CA LEU A 38 5.88 25.46 -5.71
C LEU A 38 6.48 25.99 -7.02
N LYS A 39 6.85 25.07 -7.93
CA LYS A 39 6.96 25.22 -9.39
C LYS A 39 7.83 24.08 -9.95
N LEU A 40 7.28 22.88 -10.01
CA LEU A 40 7.71 21.78 -10.90
C LEU A 40 6.67 20.66 -10.81
N VAL A 41 5.46 20.95 -11.27
CA VAL A 41 4.53 19.92 -11.73
C VAL A 41 4.71 19.85 -13.24
N PRO A 42 5.14 18.72 -13.83
CA PRO A 42 5.15 18.58 -15.27
C PRO A 42 3.70 18.60 -15.76
N ALA A 43 3.39 19.60 -16.58
CA ALA A 43 2.14 19.75 -17.30
C ALA A 43 2.00 18.66 -18.37
N PHE A 44 1.66 17.43 -17.96
CA PHE A 44 1.44 16.31 -18.89
C PHE A 44 0.02 15.71 -18.84
N VAL A 45 -0.91 16.31 -18.08
CA VAL A 45 -2.27 15.74 -17.90
C VAL A 45 -3.40 16.68 -18.36
N VAL A 46 -3.11 17.85 -18.96
CA VAL A 46 -4.16 18.83 -19.36
C VAL A 46 -4.32 18.97 -20.88
N MET A 47 -3.90 18.00 -21.69
CA MET A 47 -4.05 18.09 -23.16
C MET A 47 -4.68 16.85 -23.80
N LEU A 48 -5.84 16.42 -23.30
CA LEU A 48 -6.66 15.39 -23.96
C LEU A 48 -8.14 15.78 -24.14
N LEU A 49 -8.48 17.06 -24.01
CA LEU A 49 -9.85 17.55 -24.26
C LEU A 49 -9.81 18.81 -25.13
N SER A 50 -9.50 18.62 -26.41
CA SER A 50 -10.02 19.44 -27.53
C SER A 50 -9.36 19.00 -28.83
N LEU A 51 -10.18 18.49 -29.76
CA LEU A 51 -10.21 18.83 -31.19
C LEU A 51 -10.86 17.68 -31.97
N SER A 52 -12.17 17.79 -32.14
CA SER A 52 -12.86 17.22 -33.29
C SER A 52 -12.53 18.08 -34.52
N ALA A 53 -11.71 17.59 -35.43
CA ALA A 53 -11.57 18.19 -36.76
C ALA A 53 -11.20 17.11 -37.80
N LYS A 54 -12.09 16.92 -38.78
CA LYS A 54 -11.81 16.20 -40.03
C LYS A 54 -10.83 17.03 -40.87
N ALA A 55 -9.70 16.46 -41.29
CA ALA A 55 -8.99 16.86 -42.50
C ALA A 55 -7.94 15.80 -42.93
N GLN A 56 -8.13 15.29 -44.15
CA GLN A 56 -7.19 14.75 -45.14
C GLN A 56 -5.82 14.17 -44.72
N GLU A 57 -5.61 12.91 -45.10
CA GLU A 57 -4.31 12.23 -45.22
C GLU A 57 -3.35 12.96 -46.16
N PRO A 58 -2.06 12.98 -45.79
CA PRO A 58 -1.02 12.73 -46.78
C PRO A 58 -0.11 11.58 -46.34
N GLU A 59 0.23 10.74 -47.32
CA GLU A 59 1.13 9.59 -47.20
C GLU A 59 2.46 9.93 -46.51
N LEU A 60 2.82 9.16 -45.47
CA LEU A 60 4.11 9.24 -44.80
C LEU A 60 4.95 7.98 -45.09
N LYS A 61 6.03 8.23 -45.83
CA LYS A 61 7.14 7.31 -46.11
C LYS A 61 7.71 6.72 -44.81
N SER A 62 8.05 5.44 -44.89
CA SER A 62 8.71 4.63 -43.87
C SER A 62 10.00 5.26 -43.34
N THR A 63 10.01 5.65 -42.06
CA THR A 63 11.25 5.82 -41.28
C THR A 63 11.24 4.83 -40.11
N VAL A 64 12.14 3.87 -40.22
CA VAL A 64 12.45 2.85 -39.22
C VAL A 64 12.89 3.55 -37.93
N SER A 65 12.19 3.29 -36.82
CA SER A 65 12.61 3.69 -35.48
C SER A 65 13.08 2.46 -34.69
N PRO A 66 14.12 2.59 -33.87
CA PRO A 66 14.86 1.46 -33.30
C PRO A 66 14.07 0.78 -32.18
N THR A 67 14.10 -0.56 -32.18
CA THR A 67 13.50 -1.40 -31.14
C THR A 67 14.30 -1.30 -29.84
N ILE A 68 13.84 -0.47 -28.90
CA ILE A 68 14.30 -0.52 -27.51
C ILE A 68 13.66 -1.75 -26.87
N LYS A 69 14.47 -2.81 -26.68
CA LYS A 69 14.10 -3.99 -25.89
C LYS A 69 14.29 -3.69 -24.40
N THR A 70 13.33 -3.00 -23.80
CA THR A 70 13.09 -3.07 -22.36
C THR A 70 11.78 -3.83 -22.16
N GLN A 71 11.84 -4.96 -21.47
CA GLN A 71 10.68 -5.70 -20.98
C GLN A 71 9.98 -4.86 -19.92
N ASP A 72 9.23 -3.85 -20.35
CA ASP A 72 8.39 -3.06 -19.47
C ASP A 72 7.03 -3.76 -19.40
N THR A 73 6.91 -4.71 -18.48
CA THR A 73 5.67 -5.45 -18.21
C THR A 73 4.51 -4.50 -17.94
N THR A 74 4.79 -3.31 -17.39
CA THR A 74 3.84 -2.24 -17.15
C THR A 74 3.29 -1.64 -18.45
N ILE A 75 4.15 -1.32 -19.43
CA ILE A 75 3.70 -0.76 -20.71
C ILE A 75 2.93 -1.82 -21.50
N ARG A 76 3.39 -3.07 -21.47
CA ARG A 76 2.66 -4.17 -22.12
C ARG A 76 1.28 -4.40 -21.48
N HIS A 77 1.20 -4.34 -20.15
CA HIS A 77 -0.06 -4.45 -19.43
C HIS A 77 -1.01 -3.27 -19.74
N ILE A 78 -0.50 -2.04 -19.77
CA ILE A 78 -1.27 -0.85 -20.18
C ILE A 78 -1.78 -0.99 -21.63
N ILE A 79 -0.97 -1.53 -22.54
CA ILE A 79 -1.40 -1.77 -23.93
C ILE A 79 -2.47 -2.87 -23.97
N GLU A 80 -2.30 -3.98 -23.25
CA GLU A 80 -3.27 -5.07 -23.17
C GLU A 80 -4.60 -4.61 -22.52
N GLU A 81 -4.54 -3.74 -21.51
CA GLU A 81 -5.70 -3.09 -20.89
C GLU A 81 -6.38 -2.10 -21.84
N LEU A 82 -5.63 -1.24 -22.53
CA LEU A 82 -6.17 -0.34 -23.55
C LEU A 82 -6.86 -1.12 -24.66
N GLN A 83 -6.31 -2.28 -25.03
CA GLN A 83 -6.87 -3.13 -26.07
C GLN A 83 -8.14 -3.85 -25.59
N ARG A 84 -8.17 -4.36 -24.35
CA ARG A 84 -9.40 -4.86 -23.71
C ARG A 84 -10.48 -3.81 -23.55
N ILE A 85 -10.12 -2.59 -23.14
CA ILE A 85 -11.04 -1.45 -23.03
C ILE A 85 -11.59 -1.13 -24.42
N THR A 86 -10.73 -1.08 -25.44
CA THR A 86 -11.14 -0.82 -26.83
C THR A 86 -12.04 -1.92 -27.37
N ASP A 87 -11.76 -3.18 -27.06
CA ASP A 87 -12.56 -4.33 -27.51
C ASP A 87 -13.89 -4.42 -26.77
N SER A 88 -13.92 -4.14 -25.46
CA SER A 88 -15.15 -4.00 -24.66
C SER A 88 -15.97 -2.82 -25.17
N ASP A 89 -15.32 -1.70 -25.47
CA ASP A 89 -15.96 -0.52 -26.06
C ASP A 89 -16.52 -0.82 -27.45
N LYS A 90 -15.81 -1.61 -28.26
CA LYS A 90 -16.25 -2.03 -29.60
C LYS A 90 -17.40 -3.04 -29.52
N GLN A 91 -17.35 -4.02 -28.62
CA GLN A 91 -18.45 -4.97 -28.41
C GLN A 91 -19.68 -4.26 -27.85
N ASN A 92 -19.51 -3.35 -26.88
CA ASN A 92 -20.56 -2.51 -26.36
C ASN A 92 -21.12 -1.59 -27.46
N SER A 93 -20.27 -0.94 -28.26
CA SER A 93 -20.69 -0.14 -29.41
C SER A 93 -21.42 -0.95 -30.46
N ASN A 94 -21.03 -2.20 -30.73
CA ASN A 94 -21.71 -3.08 -31.67
C ASN A 94 -23.07 -3.55 -31.13
N TYR A 95 -23.16 -3.87 -29.84
CA TYR A 95 -24.42 -4.19 -29.16
C TYR A 95 -25.36 -2.97 -29.14
N ILE A 96 -24.79 -1.78 -28.94
CA ILE A 96 -25.47 -0.49 -28.99
C ILE A 96 -25.91 -0.15 -30.43
N GLN A 97 -25.10 -0.41 -31.45
CA GLN A 97 -25.48 -0.23 -32.85
C GLN A 97 -26.56 -1.23 -33.27
N ALA A 98 -26.54 -2.46 -32.76
CA ALA A 98 -27.62 -3.42 -32.95
C ALA A 98 -28.93 -2.98 -32.27
N LEU A 99 -28.86 -2.28 -31.13
CA LEU A 99 -30.01 -1.65 -30.47
C LEU A 99 -30.49 -0.37 -31.17
N LEU A 100 -29.59 0.41 -31.80
CA LEU A 100 -29.87 1.67 -32.50
C LEU A 100 -30.35 1.49 -33.94
N GLN A 101 -29.95 0.43 -34.64
CA GLN A 101 -30.40 0.14 -36.00
C GLN A 101 -31.87 -0.34 -36.05
N GLY A 102 -32.54 -0.48 -34.90
CA GLY A 102 -33.87 -1.10 -34.79
C GLY A 102 -35.07 -0.20 -34.52
N LYS A 103 -35.01 0.76 -33.58
CA LYS A 103 -36.15 1.64 -33.17
C LYS A 103 -35.70 2.56 -32.03
N GLU A 104 -36.36 3.70 -31.82
CA GLU A 104 -36.39 4.33 -30.49
C GLU A 104 -36.70 3.23 -29.46
N LEU A 105 -35.86 3.06 -28.42
CA LEU A 105 -36.15 2.05 -27.39
C LEU A 105 -37.57 2.26 -26.87
N ASP A 106 -38.43 1.27 -27.04
CA ASP A 106 -39.78 1.30 -26.51
C ASP A 106 -39.73 1.31 -24.97
N ASN A 107 -40.81 1.77 -24.33
CA ASN A 107 -40.84 1.93 -22.87
C ASN A 107 -40.58 0.60 -22.13
N ILE A 108 -40.93 -0.53 -22.76
CA ILE A 108 -40.62 -1.88 -22.26
C ILE A 108 -39.11 -2.09 -22.20
N SER A 109 -38.41 -1.94 -23.33
CA SER A 109 -36.96 -2.16 -23.39
C SER A 109 -36.19 -1.19 -22.50
N LYS A 110 -36.62 0.07 -22.40
CA LYS A 110 -36.04 1.05 -21.46
C LYS A 110 -36.18 0.59 -20.03
N TYR A 111 -37.37 0.16 -19.64
CA TYR A 111 -37.63 -0.29 -18.28
C TYR A 111 -36.85 -1.56 -17.93
N GLU A 112 -36.86 -2.58 -18.79
CA GLU A 112 -36.14 -3.84 -18.55
C GLU A 112 -34.62 -3.61 -18.43
N LEU A 113 -34.08 -2.67 -19.22
CA LEU A 113 -32.68 -2.25 -19.09
C LEU A 113 -32.41 -1.63 -17.72
N ILE A 114 -33.22 -0.65 -17.28
CA ILE A 114 -33.08 -0.01 -15.96
C ILE A 114 -33.19 -1.06 -14.85
N LYS A 115 -34.21 -1.91 -14.90
CA LYS A 115 -34.45 -2.98 -13.94
C LYS A 115 -33.25 -3.90 -13.82
N SER A 116 -32.76 -4.42 -14.96
CA SER A 116 -31.59 -5.30 -14.99
C SER A 116 -30.35 -4.61 -14.42
N ASN A 117 -30.08 -3.37 -14.84
CA ASN A 117 -28.92 -2.61 -14.37
C ASN A 117 -28.94 -2.37 -12.86
N ILE A 118 -30.08 -1.95 -12.31
CA ILE A 118 -30.23 -1.68 -10.87
C ILE A 118 -30.13 -2.96 -10.04
N ILE A 119 -30.72 -4.07 -10.52
CA ILE A 119 -30.56 -5.38 -9.88
C ILE A 119 -29.09 -5.79 -9.86
N ASN A 120 -28.38 -5.69 -10.99
CA ASN A 120 -26.95 -6.04 -11.04
C ASN A 120 -26.09 -5.09 -10.21
N ALA A 121 -26.44 -3.80 -10.15
CA ALA A 121 -25.76 -2.80 -9.32
C ALA A 121 -25.82 -3.16 -7.83
N SER A 122 -26.97 -3.63 -7.32
CA SER A 122 -27.11 -4.05 -5.91
C SER A 122 -26.08 -5.12 -5.51
N GLU A 123 -25.84 -6.09 -6.39
CA GLU A 123 -24.81 -7.12 -6.21
C GLU A 123 -23.40 -6.52 -6.33
N THR A 124 -23.18 -5.61 -7.27
CA THR A 124 -21.88 -4.94 -7.45
C THR A 124 -21.49 -4.11 -6.23
N TYR A 125 -22.42 -3.39 -5.60
CA TYR A 125 -22.13 -2.66 -4.35
C TYR A 125 -21.64 -3.60 -3.24
N TYR A 126 -22.34 -4.72 -3.05
CA TYR A 126 -21.98 -5.72 -2.06
C TYR A 126 -20.60 -6.31 -2.33
N LEU A 127 -20.38 -6.79 -3.56
CA LEU A 127 -19.12 -7.39 -3.98
C LEU A 127 -17.96 -6.41 -3.84
N LEU A 128 -18.12 -5.18 -4.34
CA LEU A 128 -17.08 -4.15 -4.27
C LEU A 128 -16.72 -3.82 -2.82
N ASN A 129 -17.71 -3.63 -1.93
CA ASN A 129 -17.44 -3.39 -0.51
C ASN A 129 -16.70 -4.57 0.12
N LYS A 130 -17.13 -5.80 -0.14
CA LYS A 130 -16.47 -7.01 0.35
C LYS A 130 -15.02 -7.08 -0.11
N LYS A 131 -14.75 -6.84 -1.41
CA LYS A 131 -13.39 -6.90 -1.95
C LYS A 131 -12.50 -5.79 -1.39
N ILE A 132 -13.04 -4.59 -1.16
CA ILE A 132 -12.34 -3.49 -0.48
C ILE A 132 -11.95 -3.91 0.94
N ILE A 133 -12.87 -4.49 1.71
CA ILE A 133 -12.61 -4.98 3.06
C ILE A 133 -11.53 -6.06 3.04
N ASP A 134 -11.68 -7.04 2.15
CA ASP A 134 -10.74 -8.15 2.01
C ASP A 134 -9.33 -7.61 1.74
N LEU A 135 -9.16 -6.71 0.76
CA LEU A 135 -7.85 -6.12 0.45
C LEU A 135 -7.30 -5.23 1.59
N LYS A 136 -8.13 -4.41 2.24
CA LYS A 136 -7.72 -3.60 3.41
C LYS A 136 -7.24 -4.45 4.58
N SER A 137 -7.85 -5.62 4.77
CA SER A 137 -7.52 -6.55 5.85
C SER A 137 -6.22 -7.32 5.61
N ARG A 138 -5.70 -7.32 4.38
CA ARG A 138 -4.44 -8.00 4.07
C ARG A 138 -3.25 -7.25 4.66
N THR A 139 -2.80 -7.75 5.79
CA THR A 139 -1.37 -7.79 6.11
C THR A 139 -0.76 -9.01 5.43
N THR A 140 0.56 -9.05 5.28
CA THR A 140 1.30 -10.21 4.78
C THR A 140 0.94 -11.51 5.53
N THR A 141 1.20 -12.68 4.94
CA THR A 141 0.83 -13.96 5.56
C THR A 141 1.72 -14.26 6.78
N ASN A 142 1.16 -14.92 7.81
CA ASN A 142 1.88 -15.21 9.06
C ASN A 142 3.27 -15.85 8.84
N ASN A 143 3.38 -16.79 7.89
CA ASN A 143 4.65 -17.48 7.61
C ASN A 143 5.67 -16.56 6.92
N LEU A 144 5.21 -15.73 5.98
CA LEU A 144 6.05 -14.77 5.30
C LEU A 144 6.53 -13.67 6.26
N ASP A 145 5.67 -13.22 7.17
CA ASP A 145 6.02 -12.26 8.22
C ASP A 145 7.08 -12.81 9.15
N VAL A 146 6.89 -14.04 9.64
CA VAL A 146 7.89 -14.71 10.48
C VAL A 146 9.23 -14.83 9.75
N PHE A 147 9.21 -15.18 8.45
CA PHE A 147 10.42 -15.25 7.64
C PHE A 147 11.12 -13.89 7.54
N ILE A 148 10.40 -12.83 7.16
CA ILE A 148 10.93 -11.47 7.06
C ILE A 148 11.44 -10.96 8.41
N THR A 149 10.68 -11.14 9.49
CA THR A 149 11.10 -10.77 10.85
C THR A 149 12.39 -11.49 11.24
N SER A 150 12.53 -12.77 10.86
CA SER A 150 13.77 -13.53 11.11
C SER A 150 14.98 -12.98 10.35
N LEU A 151 14.81 -12.42 9.15
CA LEU A 151 15.91 -11.81 8.39
C LEU A 151 16.31 -10.42 8.92
N ASN A 152 15.35 -9.72 9.53
CA ASN A 152 15.53 -8.38 10.10
C ASN A 152 16.09 -8.39 11.53
N ASN A 153 15.90 -9.49 12.26
CA ASN A 153 16.33 -9.60 13.64
C ASN A 153 17.86 -9.77 13.72
N PRO A 154 18.61 -8.82 14.32
CA PRO A 154 20.07 -8.93 14.44
C PRO A 154 20.55 -10.14 15.25
N GLU A 155 19.71 -10.68 16.13
CA GLU A 155 20.01 -11.88 16.93
C GLU A 155 19.64 -13.18 16.22
N SER A 156 18.88 -13.10 15.12
CA SER A 156 18.49 -14.28 14.36
C SER A 156 19.69 -14.92 13.69
N LYS A 157 19.77 -16.25 13.79
CA LYS A 157 20.76 -17.06 13.08
C LYS A 157 20.25 -17.61 11.75
N ALA A 158 19.21 -16.99 11.18
CA ALA A 158 18.60 -17.42 9.92
C ALA A 158 19.59 -17.45 8.73
N LEU A 159 20.63 -16.60 8.79
CA LEU A 159 21.73 -16.55 7.80
C LEU A 159 23.00 -17.30 8.26
N GLY A 160 22.93 -18.08 9.34
CA GLY A 160 24.08 -18.79 9.91
C GLY A 160 24.96 -17.93 10.83
N PHE A 161 24.57 -16.69 11.12
CA PHE A 161 25.25 -15.80 12.06
C PHE A 161 24.23 -14.92 12.80
N SER A 162 24.54 -14.47 14.01
CA SER A 162 23.92 -13.27 14.60
C SER A 162 24.88 -12.10 14.46
N LEU A 163 24.34 -10.89 14.33
CA LEU A 163 25.13 -9.65 14.26
C LEU A 163 26.01 -9.51 15.50
N SER A 164 25.45 -9.84 16.67
CA SER A 164 26.14 -9.78 17.96
C SER A 164 27.35 -10.70 18.04
N ASP A 165 27.19 -11.97 17.63
CA ASP A 165 28.29 -12.94 17.56
C ASP A 165 29.38 -12.43 16.59
N ARG A 166 28.96 -11.86 15.45
CA ARG A 166 29.90 -11.35 14.44
C ARG A 166 30.65 -10.11 14.86
N ILE A 167 30.03 -9.17 15.57
CA ILE A 167 30.72 -8.00 16.09
C ILE A 167 31.80 -8.43 17.09
N VAL A 168 31.48 -9.36 17.99
CA VAL A 168 32.45 -9.91 18.96
C VAL A 168 33.60 -10.60 18.23
N ASP A 169 33.30 -11.48 17.27
CA ASP A 169 34.30 -12.14 16.42
C ASP A 169 35.23 -11.13 15.73
N LEU A 170 34.68 -10.04 15.18
CA LEU A 170 35.45 -9.00 14.49
C LEU A 170 36.36 -8.24 15.47
N VAL A 171 35.89 -7.94 16.68
CA VAL A 171 36.72 -7.33 17.73
C VAL A 171 37.87 -8.27 18.09
N GLU A 172 37.60 -9.55 18.32
CA GLU A 172 38.64 -10.52 18.68
C GLU A 172 39.67 -10.72 17.57
N LYS A 173 39.22 -10.86 16.32
CA LYS A 173 40.09 -11.13 15.17
C LYS A 173 40.87 -9.91 14.69
N ILE A 174 40.24 -8.74 14.59
CA ILE A 174 40.84 -7.56 13.95
C ILE A 174 41.48 -6.64 14.98
N ILE A 175 40.76 -6.32 16.07
CA ILE A 175 41.25 -5.39 17.09
C ILE A 175 42.25 -6.10 18.01
N LEU A 176 41.90 -7.30 18.50
CA LEU A 176 42.72 -8.04 19.47
C LEU A 176 43.68 -9.03 18.80
N LYS A 177 43.57 -9.27 17.48
CA LYS A 177 44.42 -10.22 16.73
C LYS A 177 44.49 -11.60 17.37
N ASN A 178 43.35 -12.11 17.85
CA ASN A 178 43.19 -13.36 18.58
C ASN A 178 43.97 -13.44 19.91
N LYS A 179 44.20 -12.30 20.56
CA LYS A 179 44.85 -12.20 21.89
C LYS A 179 43.86 -11.84 23.00
N SER A 180 42.59 -12.19 22.84
CA SER A 180 41.52 -11.92 23.82
C SER A 180 41.82 -12.48 25.22
N GLU A 181 42.45 -13.67 25.29
CA GLU A 181 42.83 -14.33 26.55
C GLU A 181 44.18 -13.88 27.14
N LYS A 182 44.96 -13.08 26.40
CA LYS A 182 46.29 -12.63 26.83
C LYS A 182 46.20 -11.27 27.54
N GLY A 183 45.55 -11.24 28.71
CA GLY A 183 45.60 -10.16 29.70
C GLY A 183 44.27 -9.41 29.95
N ASP A 184 44.08 -8.97 31.20
CA ASP A 184 42.85 -8.35 31.75
C ASP A 184 42.30 -7.14 30.97
N LYS A 185 43.13 -6.46 30.17
CA LYS A 185 42.69 -5.32 29.35
C LYS A 185 41.96 -5.75 28.08
N ASN A 186 42.36 -6.88 27.49
CA ASN A 186 41.76 -7.38 26.25
C ASN A 186 40.41 -8.06 26.53
N SER A 187 40.29 -8.79 27.65
CA SER A 187 39.02 -9.34 28.12
C SER A 187 37.98 -8.25 28.40
N LYS A 188 38.38 -7.16 29.08
CA LYS A 188 37.49 -6.01 29.35
C LYS A 188 36.96 -5.34 28.08
N ILE A 189 37.72 -5.31 26.99
CA ILE A 189 37.26 -4.77 25.70
C ILE A 189 36.12 -5.65 25.16
N VAL A 190 36.30 -6.97 25.15
CA VAL A 190 35.27 -7.92 24.69
C VAL A 190 34.02 -7.84 25.56
N GLU A 191 34.16 -7.80 26.89
CA GLU A 191 33.03 -7.67 27.83
C GLU A 191 32.27 -6.35 27.63
N SER A 192 32.98 -5.24 27.40
CA SER A 192 32.36 -3.94 27.14
C SER A 192 31.62 -3.93 25.79
N THR A 193 32.19 -4.53 24.74
CA THR A 193 31.49 -4.70 23.46
C THR A 193 30.21 -5.51 23.63
N LYS A 194 30.25 -6.63 24.35
CA LYS A 194 29.06 -7.45 24.66
C LYS A 194 28.02 -6.64 25.46
N SER A 195 28.46 -5.82 26.41
CA SER A 195 27.57 -4.96 27.21
C SER A 195 26.90 -3.87 26.39
N ILE A 196 27.60 -3.29 25.41
CA ILE A 196 27.02 -2.33 24.47
C ILE A 196 25.95 -3.01 23.62
N ILE A 197 26.28 -4.15 23.02
CA ILE A 197 25.37 -4.92 22.17
C ILE A 197 24.09 -5.31 22.93
N ASN A 198 24.23 -5.83 24.15
CA ASN A 198 23.13 -6.29 24.99
C ASN A 198 22.42 -5.16 25.75
N SER A 199 22.73 -3.90 25.44
CA SER A 199 22.12 -2.76 26.12
C SER A 199 20.59 -2.80 25.93
N PRO A 200 19.79 -2.65 27.01
CA PRO A 200 18.34 -2.57 26.92
C PRO A 200 17.84 -1.48 25.95
N ILE A 201 18.65 -0.44 25.72
CA ILE A 201 18.39 0.62 24.73
C ILE A 201 18.22 0.02 23.34
N PHE A 202 18.95 -1.04 22.97
CA PHE A 202 18.83 -1.69 21.67
C PHE A 202 17.77 -2.80 21.63
N GLN A 203 17.41 -3.35 22.79
CA GLN A 203 16.35 -4.36 22.93
C GLN A 203 14.93 -3.77 22.92
N SER A 204 14.79 -2.48 23.21
CA SER A 204 13.50 -1.77 23.31
C SER A 204 13.01 -1.19 21.98
N PHE A 205 13.83 -1.22 20.92
CA PHE A 205 13.39 -0.86 19.58
C PHE A 205 12.65 -2.04 18.94
N THR A 206 11.35 -1.90 18.81
CA THR A 206 10.53 -2.73 17.90
C THR A 206 10.76 -2.37 16.43
N SER A 207 11.54 -1.31 16.15
CA SER A 207 11.89 -0.84 14.82
C SER A 207 13.21 -1.46 14.32
N LEU A 208 13.41 -1.35 13.01
CA LEU A 208 14.53 -1.85 12.21
C LEU A 208 15.87 -1.07 12.35
N THR A 209 15.96 -0.16 13.32
CA THR A 209 17.11 0.74 13.61
C THR A 209 18.26 0.16 14.48
N PRO A 210 18.13 -0.97 15.22
CA PRO A 210 19.17 -1.49 16.12
C PRO A 210 20.55 -1.77 15.49
N PRO A 211 20.66 -2.38 14.29
CA PRO A 211 21.95 -2.76 13.73
C PRO A 211 22.92 -1.58 13.53
N LEU A 212 22.39 -0.45 13.05
CA LEU A 212 23.15 0.79 12.85
C LEU A 212 23.58 1.42 14.18
N ALA A 213 22.66 1.46 15.15
CA ALA A 213 22.93 2.05 16.45
C ALA A 213 23.97 1.24 17.24
N ILE A 214 23.90 -0.10 17.17
CA ILE A 214 24.90 -1.01 17.74
C ILE A 214 26.26 -0.79 17.06
N ALA A 215 26.31 -0.78 15.73
CA ALA A 215 27.56 -0.58 14.98
C ALA A 215 28.25 0.75 15.35
N ASN A 216 27.50 1.86 15.37
CA ASN A 216 28.01 3.18 15.76
C ASN A 216 28.51 3.20 17.21
N SER A 217 27.78 2.57 18.13
CA SER A 217 28.15 2.54 19.54
C SER A 217 29.43 1.75 19.78
N VAL A 218 29.58 0.61 19.10
CA VAL A 218 30.80 -0.21 19.17
C VAL A 218 31.98 0.52 18.52
N MET A 219 31.78 1.19 17.38
CA MET A 219 32.82 2.01 16.75
C MET A 219 33.30 3.15 17.66
N ASN A 220 32.38 3.92 18.23
CA ASN A 220 32.71 5.01 19.15
C ASN A 220 33.47 4.52 20.39
N PHE A 221 33.05 3.37 20.93
CA PHE A 221 33.76 2.71 22.02
C PHE A 221 35.20 2.33 21.63
N LEU A 222 35.39 1.66 20.49
CA LEU A 222 36.72 1.24 20.04
C LEU A 222 37.64 2.43 19.72
N HIS A 223 37.10 3.51 19.15
CA HIS A 223 37.82 4.76 18.97
C HIS A 223 38.28 5.34 20.31
N SER A 224 37.39 5.41 21.30
CA SER A 224 37.72 5.89 22.65
C SER A 224 38.82 5.05 23.33
N VAL A 225 38.72 3.71 23.23
CA VAL A 225 39.74 2.80 23.78
C VAL A 225 41.08 2.97 23.06
N SER A 226 41.09 3.21 21.75
CA SER A 226 42.33 3.35 20.97
C SER A 226 43.19 4.54 21.39
N VAL A 227 42.57 5.62 21.89
CA VAL A 227 43.29 6.80 22.41
C VAL A 227 44.20 6.40 23.59
N ASN A 228 43.72 5.47 24.42
CA ASN A 228 44.38 5.05 25.65
C ASN A 228 45.15 3.71 25.50
N ASN A 229 44.93 2.96 24.41
CA ASN A 229 45.55 1.67 24.17
C ASN A 229 46.34 1.67 22.86
N LYS A 230 47.67 1.86 22.97
CA LYS A 230 48.61 1.86 21.82
C LYS A 230 48.63 0.55 21.01
N GLN A 231 48.04 -0.53 21.52
CA GLN A 231 47.94 -1.80 20.79
C GLN A 231 46.85 -1.77 19.72
N ILE A 232 45.83 -0.92 19.88
CA ILE A 232 44.78 -0.68 18.89
C ILE A 232 45.24 0.48 18.02
N ASN A 233 45.57 0.21 16.77
CA ASN A 233 46.05 1.23 15.84
C ASN A 233 44.96 1.62 14.83
N GLN A 234 45.16 2.77 14.18
CA GLN A 234 44.20 3.31 13.21
C GLN A 234 43.90 2.34 12.07
N LYS A 235 44.89 1.55 11.63
CA LYS A 235 44.71 0.53 10.59
C LYS A 235 43.73 -0.57 11.02
N SER A 236 43.85 -1.09 12.25
CA SER A 236 42.91 -2.09 12.78
C SER A 236 41.49 -1.53 12.93
N LEU A 237 41.34 -0.25 13.30
CA LEU A 237 40.03 0.38 13.38
C LEU A 237 39.38 0.52 12.00
N GLN A 238 40.13 0.96 10.99
CA GLN A 238 39.66 1.06 9.60
C GLN A 238 39.27 -0.31 9.03
N GLU A 239 40.04 -1.35 9.32
CA GLU A 239 39.74 -2.72 8.89
C GLU A 239 38.49 -3.27 9.59
N PHE A 240 38.33 -3.01 10.89
CA PHE A 240 37.14 -3.37 11.64
C PHE A 240 35.90 -2.63 11.10
N GLU A 241 36.00 -1.32 10.86
CA GLU A 241 34.94 -0.50 10.28
C GLU A 241 34.51 -1.05 8.91
N LYS A 242 35.47 -1.38 8.05
CA LYS A 242 35.22 -1.95 6.73
C LYS A 242 34.45 -3.27 6.81
N GLU A 243 34.85 -4.18 7.70
CA GLU A 243 34.18 -5.47 7.86
C GLU A 243 32.81 -5.34 8.52
N LEU A 244 32.67 -4.45 9.51
CA LEU A 244 31.38 -4.15 10.15
C LEU A 244 30.39 -3.52 9.16
N ASN A 245 30.87 -2.63 8.28
CA ASN A 245 30.03 -1.93 7.30
C ASN A 245 29.30 -2.90 6.35
N LYS A 246 29.88 -4.08 6.07
CA LYS A 246 29.22 -5.11 5.26
C LYS A 246 27.87 -5.56 5.84
N TYR A 247 27.82 -5.75 7.16
CA TYR A 247 26.59 -6.11 7.88
C TYR A 247 25.61 -4.94 7.91
N VAL A 248 26.13 -3.72 8.15
CA VAL A 248 25.33 -2.49 8.15
C VAL A 248 24.61 -2.29 6.82
N VAL A 249 25.30 -2.48 5.69
CA VAL A 249 24.70 -2.33 4.36
C VAL A 249 23.56 -3.33 4.12
N TYR A 250 23.73 -4.59 4.55
CA TYR A 250 22.67 -5.61 4.48
C TYR A 250 21.41 -5.17 5.26
N TYR A 251 21.56 -4.86 6.54
CA TYR A 251 20.42 -4.48 7.39
C TYR A 251 19.78 -3.15 6.95
N THR A 252 20.58 -2.21 6.43
CA THR A 252 20.07 -0.94 5.88
C THR A 252 19.21 -1.18 4.65
N ALA A 253 19.66 -2.03 3.72
CA ALA A 253 18.90 -2.36 2.52
C ALA A 253 17.57 -3.07 2.84
N LEU A 254 17.59 -3.98 3.81
CA LEU A 254 16.38 -4.69 4.24
C LEU A 254 15.40 -3.75 4.97
N ASN A 255 15.90 -2.87 5.85
CA ASN A 255 15.09 -1.85 6.50
C ASN A 255 14.42 -0.90 5.50
N ASP A 256 15.18 -0.37 4.53
CA ASP A 256 14.63 0.50 3.47
C ASP A 256 13.50 -0.18 2.69
N ALA A 257 13.64 -1.48 2.41
CA ALA A 257 12.61 -2.27 1.75
C ALA A 257 11.32 -2.32 2.60
N ASN A 258 11.44 -2.60 3.90
CA ASN A 258 10.28 -2.70 4.81
C ASN A 258 9.59 -1.34 4.99
N GLN A 259 10.34 -0.26 5.23
CA GLN A 259 9.76 1.08 5.42
C GLN A 259 8.99 1.56 4.18
N LYS A 260 9.56 1.35 2.99
CA LYS A 260 8.87 1.69 1.74
C LYS A 260 7.63 0.84 1.51
N PHE A 261 7.69 -0.44 1.88
CA PHE A 261 6.53 -1.33 1.78
C PHE A 261 5.42 -0.93 2.75
N GLU A 262 5.74 -0.68 4.01
CA GLU A 262 4.79 -0.23 5.04
C GLU A 262 4.12 1.10 4.65
N TYR A 263 4.92 2.07 4.19
CA TYR A 263 4.39 3.34 3.68
C TYR A 263 3.44 3.13 2.49
N GLY A 264 3.84 2.32 1.50
CA GLY A 264 3.00 2.01 0.35
C GLY A 264 1.71 1.28 0.72
N LEU A 265 1.78 0.37 1.71
CA LEU A 265 0.64 -0.39 2.19
C LEU A 265 -0.36 0.51 2.89
N ASN A 266 0.11 1.43 3.75
CA ASN A 266 -0.74 2.41 4.42
C ASN A 266 -1.39 3.35 3.41
N PHE A 267 -0.64 3.85 2.42
CA PHE A 267 -1.19 4.65 1.34
C PHE A 267 -2.29 3.92 0.56
N ASN A 268 -2.06 2.65 0.20
CA ASN A 268 -3.07 1.83 -0.49
C ASN A 268 -4.33 1.63 0.37
N LYS A 269 -4.17 1.36 1.68
CA LYS A 269 -5.29 1.25 2.64
C LYS A 269 -6.09 2.54 2.75
N ASP A 270 -5.43 3.70 2.75
CA ASP A 270 -6.08 5.00 2.78
C ASP A 270 -6.90 5.24 1.49
N GLN A 271 -6.32 4.92 0.33
CA GLN A 271 -7.05 5.01 -0.95
C GLN A 271 -8.26 4.06 -1.01
N LEU A 272 -8.14 2.85 -0.46
CA LEU A 272 -9.26 1.93 -0.32
C LEU A 272 -10.32 2.47 0.66
N GLY A 273 -9.91 3.17 1.72
CA GLY A 273 -10.79 3.89 2.63
C GLY A 273 -11.61 4.96 1.90
N LEU A 274 -10.94 5.82 1.14
CA LEU A 274 -11.60 6.84 0.31
C LEU A 274 -12.53 6.22 -0.73
N LEU A 275 -12.15 5.10 -1.36
CA LEU A 275 -13.02 4.40 -2.29
C LEU A 275 -14.28 3.87 -1.60
N GLN A 276 -14.14 3.33 -0.39
CA GLN A 276 -15.27 2.85 0.41
C GLN A 276 -16.22 3.98 0.80
N GLU A 277 -15.71 5.15 1.14
CA GLU A 277 -16.52 6.35 1.42
C GLU A 277 -17.32 6.78 0.20
N ASN A 278 -16.68 6.87 -0.98
CA ASN A 278 -17.36 7.18 -2.23
C ASN A 278 -18.44 6.14 -2.58
N LEU A 279 -18.18 4.86 -2.30
CA LEU A 279 -19.14 3.78 -2.49
C LEU A 279 -20.34 3.92 -1.56
N PHE A 280 -20.10 4.27 -0.30
CA PHE A 280 -21.15 4.52 0.68
C PHE A 280 -22.06 5.67 0.25
N ASP A 281 -21.49 6.80 -0.18
CA ASP A 281 -22.26 7.97 -0.57
C ASP A 281 -23.11 7.66 -1.82
N HIS A 282 -22.54 6.94 -2.80
CA HIS A 282 -23.23 6.51 -4.01
C HIS A 282 -24.35 5.49 -3.71
N LEU A 283 -24.09 4.53 -2.81
CA LEU A 283 -25.11 3.59 -2.33
C LEU A 283 -26.24 4.30 -1.59
N SER A 284 -25.92 5.29 -0.76
CA SER A 284 -26.90 6.08 -0.01
C SER A 284 -27.83 6.86 -0.94
N PHE A 285 -27.26 7.47 -1.99
CA PHE A 285 -28.02 8.11 -3.05
C PHE A 285 -28.95 7.10 -3.73
N THR A 286 -28.41 5.97 -4.21
CA THR A 286 -29.18 4.95 -4.92
C THR A 286 -30.33 4.41 -4.06
N ALA A 287 -30.06 4.06 -2.81
CA ALA A 287 -31.06 3.60 -1.86
C ALA A 287 -32.18 4.63 -1.67
N THR A 288 -31.83 5.88 -1.39
CA THR A 288 -32.80 6.96 -1.17
C THR A 288 -33.65 7.22 -2.41
N SER A 289 -33.03 7.26 -3.58
CA SER A 289 -33.71 7.47 -4.87
C SER A 289 -34.68 6.33 -5.21
N LEU A 290 -34.36 5.11 -4.81
CA LEU A 290 -35.23 3.93 -4.88
C LEU A 290 -36.22 3.80 -3.71
N LYS A 291 -36.22 4.76 -2.78
CA LYS A 291 -37.09 4.81 -1.58
C LYS A 291 -36.83 3.68 -0.58
N PHE A 292 -35.64 3.09 -0.60
CA PHE A 292 -35.13 2.28 0.51
C PHE A 292 -34.66 3.19 1.64
N ALA A 293 -34.63 2.67 2.87
CA ALA A 293 -33.96 3.37 3.96
C ALA A 293 -32.47 3.53 3.60
N PRO A 294 -31.86 4.71 3.74
CA PRO A 294 -30.44 4.88 3.48
C PRO A 294 -29.60 4.24 4.60
N PRO A 295 -28.37 3.78 4.30
CA PRO A 295 -27.46 3.30 5.33
C PRO A 295 -27.15 4.44 6.31
N GLN A 296 -27.12 4.14 7.61
CA GLN A 296 -26.91 5.13 8.67
C GLN A 296 -25.48 5.05 9.19
N LYS A 297 -24.70 6.12 9.07
CA LYS A 297 -23.38 6.21 9.73
C LYS A 297 -23.60 6.29 11.25
N GLY A 298 -23.37 5.17 11.93
CA GLY A 298 -23.36 5.08 13.39
C GLY A 298 -21.96 5.22 13.97
N ASN A 299 -21.76 4.70 15.18
CA ASN A 299 -20.44 4.65 15.85
C ASN A 299 -19.53 3.52 15.35
N GLN A 300 -20.01 2.70 14.41
CA GLN A 300 -19.27 1.56 13.86
C GLN A 300 -18.37 1.99 12.70
N SER A 301 -17.43 1.12 12.33
CA SER A 301 -16.64 1.34 11.11
C SER A 301 -17.55 1.35 9.88
N LEU A 302 -17.10 2.06 8.83
CA LEU A 302 -17.81 2.11 7.56
C LEU A 302 -18.04 0.71 6.98
N SER A 303 -17.05 -0.17 7.08
CA SER A 303 -17.14 -1.56 6.66
C SER A 303 -18.27 -2.34 7.35
N ALA A 304 -18.40 -2.18 8.67
CA ALA A 304 -19.47 -2.84 9.43
C ALA A 304 -20.84 -2.27 9.04
N THR A 305 -20.95 -0.94 8.98
CA THR A 305 -22.16 -0.23 8.58
C THR A 305 -22.69 -0.71 7.21
N MET A 306 -21.80 -0.81 6.22
CA MET A 306 -22.19 -1.27 4.88
C MET A 306 -22.54 -2.76 4.84
N ASN A 307 -21.78 -3.61 5.53
CA ASN A 307 -22.10 -5.05 5.61
C ASN A 307 -23.47 -5.30 6.23
N ASP A 308 -23.80 -4.59 7.30
CA ASP A 308 -25.11 -4.68 7.95
C ASP A 308 -26.22 -4.18 7.01
N TYR A 309 -25.96 -3.10 6.28
CA TYR A 309 -26.93 -2.55 5.33
C TYR A 309 -27.25 -3.49 4.16
N PHE A 310 -26.28 -4.30 3.70
CA PHE A 310 -26.50 -5.24 2.60
C PHE A 310 -27.47 -6.38 2.95
N PHE A 311 -27.86 -6.57 4.22
CA PHE A 311 -28.99 -7.46 4.54
C PHE A 311 -30.33 -6.93 4.00
N ASP A 312 -30.49 -5.60 4.00
CA ASP A 312 -31.71 -4.90 3.58
C ASP A 312 -31.64 -4.42 2.12
N PHE A 313 -30.45 -4.16 1.59
CA PHE A 313 -30.20 -3.77 0.21
C PHE A 313 -29.44 -4.85 -0.58
N LYS A 314 -30.02 -6.05 -0.66
CA LYS A 314 -29.53 -7.17 -1.48
C LYS A 314 -30.35 -7.36 -2.74
N LYS A 315 -29.78 -8.10 -3.69
CA LYS A 315 -30.38 -8.43 -4.99
C LYS A 315 -31.85 -8.86 -4.90
N ASP A 316 -32.17 -9.80 -4.00
CA ASP A 316 -33.55 -10.29 -3.85
C ASP A 316 -34.54 -9.19 -3.44
N LYS A 317 -34.12 -8.27 -2.55
CA LYS A 317 -34.94 -7.14 -2.10
C LYS A 317 -35.19 -6.14 -3.23
N VAL A 318 -34.19 -5.93 -4.08
CA VAL A 318 -34.32 -5.08 -5.27
C VAL A 318 -35.22 -5.73 -6.32
N ILE A 319 -35.15 -7.05 -6.50
CA ILE A 319 -36.08 -7.81 -7.34
C ILE A 319 -37.52 -7.66 -6.81
N ASP A 320 -37.73 -7.85 -5.51
CA ASP A 320 -39.04 -7.69 -4.88
C ASP A 320 -39.60 -6.27 -5.04
N PHE A 321 -38.75 -5.25 -4.93
CA PHE A 321 -39.11 -3.86 -5.22
C PHE A 321 -39.66 -3.70 -6.64
N PHE A 322 -38.97 -4.23 -7.65
CA PHE A 322 -39.44 -4.16 -9.04
C PHE A 322 -40.74 -4.96 -9.24
N ASN A 323 -40.88 -6.14 -8.63
CA ASN A 323 -42.10 -6.93 -8.71
C ASN A 323 -43.31 -6.16 -8.12
N GLN A 324 -43.12 -5.48 -6.98
CA GLN A 324 -44.16 -4.64 -6.38
C GLN A 324 -44.49 -3.42 -7.25
N LEU A 325 -43.46 -2.81 -7.85
CA LEU A 325 -43.64 -1.70 -8.77
C LEU A 325 -44.46 -2.13 -10.00
N GLU A 326 -44.11 -3.25 -10.63
CA GLU A 326 -44.84 -3.80 -11.79
C GLU A 326 -46.30 -4.11 -11.45
N ALA A 327 -46.55 -4.70 -10.28
CA ALA A 327 -47.90 -4.98 -9.81
C ALA A 327 -48.76 -3.71 -9.71
N LYS A 328 -48.18 -2.59 -9.25
CA LYS A 328 -48.88 -1.29 -9.15
C LYS A 328 -49.33 -0.73 -10.50
N TYR A 329 -48.56 -0.99 -11.57
CA TYR A 329 -48.84 -0.51 -12.92
C TYR A 329 -49.48 -1.58 -13.83
N THR A 330 -49.88 -2.73 -13.26
CA THR A 330 -50.59 -3.79 -13.99
C THR A 330 -52.07 -3.45 -14.08
N GLY A 331 -52.56 -3.23 -15.31
CA GLY A 331 -53.96 -2.94 -15.56
C GLY A 331 -54.88 -4.16 -15.46
N LYS A 332 -56.19 -3.94 -15.57
CA LYS A 332 -57.22 -5.00 -15.54
C LYS A 332 -57.03 -6.08 -16.62
N ASN A 333 -56.34 -5.75 -17.70
CA ASN A 333 -55.98 -6.66 -18.80
C ASN A 333 -54.70 -7.47 -18.54
N LYS A 334 -54.14 -7.41 -17.32
CA LYS A 334 -52.87 -8.05 -16.91
C LYS A 334 -51.64 -7.58 -17.71
N ARG A 335 -51.70 -6.41 -18.35
CA ARG A 335 -50.54 -5.78 -19.00
C ARG A 335 -50.04 -4.63 -18.14
N ILE A 336 -48.71 -4.47 -18.09
CA ILE A 336 -48.05 -3.38 -17.38
C ILE A 336 -48.07 -2.13 -18.28
N ASP A 337 -48.49 -0.99 -17.72
CA ASP A 337 -48.35 0.31 -18.36
C ASP A 337 -46.95 0.90 -18.09
N TYR A 338 -45.99 0.50 -18.93
CA TYR A 338 -44.60 0.95 -18.83
C TYR A 338 -44.40 2.45 -19.07
N GLU A 339 -45.31 3.11 -19.82
CA GLU A 339 -45.23 4.55 -20.05
C GLU A 339 -45.54 5.31 -18.76
N SER A 340 -46.68 5.01 -18.13
CA SER A 340 -47.04 5.60 -16.84
C SER A 340 -46.04 5.25 -15.75
N LEU A 341 -45.54 4.01 -15.73
CA LEU A 341 -44.50 3.57 -14.78
C LEU A 341 -43.25 4.45 -14.89
N LEU A 342 -42.68 4.60 -16.08
CA LEU A 342 -41.46 5.38 -16.27
C LEU A 342 -41.67 6.88 -16.04
N ARG A 343 -42.84 7.42 -16.40
CA ARG A 343 -43.18 8.84 -16.19
C ARG A 343 -43.32 9.19 -14.70
N GLU A 344 -43.95 8.32 -13.93
CA GLU A 344 -44.21 8.55 -12.50
C GLU A 344 -43.04 8.16 -11.58
N ASN A 345 -42.03 7.47 -12.11
CA ASN A 345 -40.85 7.05 -11.34
C ASN A 345 -39.55 7.56 -12.01
N PRO A 346 -39.36 8.89 -12.12
CA PRO A 346 -38.18 9.47 -12.77
C PRO A 346 -36.87 9.07 -12.09
N ASN A 347 -36.90 8.81 -10.78
CA ASN A 347 -35.74 8.36 -9.99
C ASN A 347 -35.12 7.06 -10.53
N LEU A 348 -35.88 6.19 -11.21
CA LEU A 348 -35.34 4.98 -11.82
C LEU A 348 -34.34 5.30 -12.93
N LYS A 349 -34.65 6.31 -13.75
CA LYS A 349 -33.73 6.81 -14.79
C LYS A 349 -32.52 7.46 -14.14
N GLU A 350 -32.74 8.27 -13.11
CA GLU A 350 -31.67 8.97 -12.40
C GLU A 350 -30.65 8.00 -11.80
N VAL A 351 -31.11 7.00 -11.05
CA VAL A 351 -30.26 5.94 -10.50
C VAL A 351 -29.50 5.22 -11.60
N ASN A 352 -30.20 4.80 -12.67
CA ASN A 352 -29.57 4.12 -13.81
C ASN A 352 -28.45 4.95 -14.44
N ASN A 353 -28.68 6.26 -14.62
CA ASN A 353 -27.71 7.17 -15.23
C ASN A 353 -26.48 7.40 -14.32
N GLN A 354 -26.62 7.20 -13.01
CA GLN A 354 -25.52 7.30 -12.04
C GLN A 354 -24.72 5.99 -11.90
N LEU A 355 -25.13 4.89 -12.54
CA LEU A 355 -24.41 3.61 -12.45
C LEU A 355 -23.06 3.63 -13.17
N GLU A 356 -22.81 4.60 -14.05
CA GLU A 356 -21.48 4.85 -14.62
C GLU A 356 -20.44 5.07 -13.50
N ASP A 357 -20.80 5.85 -12.47
CA ASP A 357 -19.92 6.13 -11.35
C ASP A 357 -19.61 4.86 -10.54
N LEU A 358 -20.59 3.97 -10.35
CA LEU A 358 -20.34 2.67 -9.70
C LEU A 358 -19.35 1.84 -10.52
N VAL A 359 -19.49 1.80 -11.85
CA VAL A 359 -18.54 1.10 -12.71
C VAL A 359 -17.15 1.72 -12.63
N LEU A 360 -17.03 3.04 -12.62
CA LEU A 360 -15.75 3.73 -12.43
C LEU A 360 -15.12 3.41 -11.06
N GLN A 361 -15.91 3.29 -10.01
CA GLN A 361 -15.43 2.86 -8.69
C GLN A 361 -14.88 1.43 -8.71
N THR A 362 -15.49 0.51 -9.45
CA THR A 362 -14.95 -0.87 -9.60
C THR A 362 -13.61 -0.88 -10.34
N LYS A 363 -13.44 -0.03 -11.34
CA LYS A 363 -12.15 0.16 -12.04
C LYS A 363 -11.09 0.77 -11.14
N ARG A 364 -11.49 1.73 -10.29
CA ARG A 364 -10.58 2.29 -9.27
C ARG A 364 -10.13 1.24 -8.26
N PHE A 365 -11.03 0.32 -7.86
CA PHE A 365 -10.64 -0.82 -7.03
C PHE A 365 -9.64 -1.73 -7.74
N GLU A 366 -9.88 -2.07 -9.00
CA GLU A 366 -8.96 -2.86 -9.83
C GLU A 366 -7.55 -2.25 -9.88
N ASN A 367 -7.46 -0.93 -10.08
CA ASN A 367 -6.18 -0.24 -10.06
C ASN A 367 -5.50 -0.37 -8.68
N LEU A 368 -6.22 -0.14 -7.58
CA LEU A 368 -5.67 -0.28 -6.22
C LEU A 368 -5.25 -1.73 -5.91
N TYR A 369 -5.97 -2.71 -6.43
CA TYR A 369 -5.64 -4.13 -6.34
C TYR A 369 -4.34 -4.44 -7.11
N ASN A 370 -4.20 -3.95 -8.34
CA ASN A 370 -2.98 -4.14 -9.14
C ASN A 370 -1.77 -3.41 -8.56
N GLU A 371 -1.98 -2.19 -8.03
CA GLU A 371 -0.96 -1.42 -7.30
C GLU A 371 -0.45 -2.17 -6.08
N TYR A 372 -1.33 -2.83 -5.32
CA TYR A 372 -0.95 -3.66 -4.18
C TYR A 372 -0.01 -4.81 -4.60
N PHE A 373 -0.30 -5.52 -5.68
CA PHE A 373 0.59 -6.59 -6.16
C PHE A 373 1.90 -6.06 -6.73
N THR A 374 1.88 -4.89 -7.37
CA THR A 374 3.10 -4.20 -7.83
C THR A 374 3.98 -3.80 -6.65
N LEU A 375 3.37 -3.30 -5.57
CA LEU A 375 4.06 -2.97 -4.33
C LEU A 375 4.68 -4.22 -3.68
N LEU A 376 3.93 -5.33 -3.61
CA LEU A 376 4.44 -6.62 -3.13
C LEU A 376 5.63 -7.11 -3.96
N ASP A 377 5.53 -7.07 -5.29
CA ASP A 377 6.61 -7.55 -6.17
C ASP A 377 7.89 -6.71 -6.02
N SER A 378 7.74 -5.39 -5.93
CA SER A 378 8.84 -4.46 -5.63
C SER A 378 9.48 -4.76 -4.27
N TYR A 379 8.67 -4.98 -3.24
CA TYR A 379 9.14 -5.33 -1.91
C TYR A 379 9.95 -6.63 -1.93
N TYR A 380 9.40 -7.70 -2.51
CA TYR A 380 10.05 -9.00 -2.59
C TYR A 380 11.35 -8.95 -3.40
N SER A 381 11.39 -8.16 -4.48
CA SER A 381 12.62 -7.94 -5.25
C SER A 381 13.70 -7.28 -4.40
N LYS A 382 13.34 -6.31 -3.55
CA LYS A 382 14.29 -5.65 -2.64
C LYS A 382 14.78 -6.56 -1.51
N VAL A 383 13.91 -7.39 -0.94
CA VAL A 383 14.31 -8.41 0.06
C VAL A 383 15.29 -9.40 -0.57
N ASN A 384 15.00 -9.92 -1.77
CA ASN A 384 15.95 -10.78 -2.49
C ASN A 384 17.29 -10.09 -2.77
N ASN A 385 17.26 -8.80 -3.13
CA ASN A 385 18.48 -8.02 -3.31
C ASN A 385 19.29 -7.89 -2.01
N SER A 386 18.63 -7.73 -0.86
CA SER A 386 19.32 -7.74 0.44
C SER A 386 20.00 -9.08 0.72
N LEU A 387 19.35 -10.21 0.43
CA LEU A 387 19.98 -11.54 0.54
C LEU A 387 21.19 -11.68 -0.39
N LYS A 388 21.12 -11.09 -1.59
CA LYS A 388 22.26 -11.04 -2.51
C LYS A 388 23.41 -10.18 -1.98
N ILE A 389 23.11 -9.03 -1.37
CA ILE A 389 24.12 -8.21 -0.66
C ILE A 389 24.81 -9.04 0.43
N ALA A 390 24.05 -9.84 1.19
CA ALA A 390 24.64 -10.70 2.21
C ALA A 390 25.60 -11.75 1.61
N GLN A 391 25.25 -12.32 0.46
CA GLN A 391 26.12 -13.24 -0.28
C GLN A 391 27.37 -12.54 -0.83
N ASP A 392 27.20 -11.42 -1.54
CA ASP A 392 28.29 -10.69 -2.22
C ASP A 392 29.30 -10.14 -1.20
N ASN A 393 28.83 -9.80 0.00
CA ASN A 393 29.68 -9.38 1.11
C ASN A 393 30.26 -10.54 1.95
N GLY A 394 29.94 -11.80 1.62
CA GLY A 394 30.43 -12.98 2.34
C GLY A 394 29.90 -13.09 3.78
N LEU A 395 28.71 -12.55 4.06
CA LEU A 395 28.08 -12.62 5.39
C LEU A 395 27.57 -14.04 5.69
N ALA A 396 27.11 -14.75 4.65
CA ALA A 396 26.55 -16.09 4.73
C ALA A 396 27.04 -16.95 3.56
N GLU A 397 27.04 -18.27 3.78
CA GLU A 397 27.38 -19.23 2.73
C GLU A 397 26.35 -19.18 1.58
N LYS A 398 26.83 -19.43 0.35
CA LYS A 398 25.99 -19.38 -0.85
C LYS A 398 24.80 -20.35 -0.78
N ASN A 399 25.02 -21.57 -0.31
CA ASN A 399 23.96 -22.59 -0.12
C ASN A 399 22.85 -22.11 0.84
N VAL A 400 23.19 -21.41 1.92
CA VAL A 400 22.25 -20.84 2.90
C VAL A 400 21.41 -19.76 2.23
N ILE A 401 22.04 -18.85 1.48
CA ILE A 401 21.35 -17.79 0.75
C ILE A 401 20.44 -18.37 -0.33
N ASP A 402 20.92 -19.30 -1.15
CA ASP A 402 20.15 -19.95 -2.21
C ASP A 402 18.90 -20.66 -1.61
N THR A 403 19.07 -21.33 -0.47
CA THR A 403 17.96 -21.98 0.26
C THR A 403 16.94 -20.96 0.76
N LYS A 404 17.41 -19.87 1.39
CA LYS A 404 16.52 -18.82 1.92
C LYS A 404 15.78 -18.07 0.81
N GLN A 405 16.43 -17.82 -0.33
CA GLN A 405 15.76 -17.24 -1.49
C GLN A 405 14.70 -18.20 -2.07
N ALA A 406 14.96 -19.51 -2.10
CA ALA A 406 13.98 -20.49 -2.57
C ALA A 406 12.77 -20.58 -1.62
N GLU A 407 13.01 -20.64 -0.30
CA GLU A 407 11.96 -20.58 0.73
C GLU A 407 11.11 -19.31 0.57
N PHE A 408 11.77 -18.16 0.44
CA PHE A 408 11.09 -16.88 0.26
C PHE A 408 10.24 -16.81 -1.01
N ARG A 409 10.73 -17.36 -2.14
CA ARG A 409 9.97 -17.44 -3.39
C ARG A 409 8.70 -18.29 -3.22
N ASN A 410 8.80 -19.43 -2.53
CA ASN A 410 7.65 -20.29 -2.28
C ASN A 410 6.61 -19.60 -1.39
N LEU A 411 7.05 -18.99 -0.28
CA LEU A 411 6.17 -18.24 0.62
C LEU A 411 5.50 -17.06 -0.09
N LYS A 412 6.23 -16.34 -0.95
CA LYS A 412 5.68 -15.30 -1.82
C LYS A 412 4.58 -15.86 -2.72
N THR A 413 4.86 -16.95 -3.43
CA THR A 413 3.90 -17.54 -4.39
C THR A 413 2.62 -17.99 -3.69
N GLU A 414 2.75 -18.65 -2.55
CA GLU A 414 1.61 -19.07 -1.73
C GLU A 414 0.79 -17.87 -1.26
N ALA A 415 1.44 -16.85 -0.69
CA ALA A 415 0.76 -15.64 -0.22
C ALA A 415 0.01 -14.91 -1.35
N VAL A 416 0.64 -14.75 -2.52
CA VAL A 416 0.01 -14.11 -3.68
C VAL A 416 -1.20 -14.91 -4.14
N GLN A 417 -1.08 -16.23 -4.26
CA GLN A 417 -2.18 -17.09 -4.70
C GLN A 417 -3.35 -17.06 -3.71
N GLU A 418 -3.09 -17.09 -2.41
CA GLU A 418 -4.12 -17.01 -1.37
C GLU A 418 -4.88 -15.69 -1.44
N ILE A 419 -4.16 -14.56 -1.57
CA ILE A 419 -4.76 -13.23 -1.67
C ILE A 419 -5.61 -13.15 -2.96
N GLN A 420 -5.07 -13.57 -4.10
CA GLN A 420 -5.80 -13.56 -5.38
C GLN A 420 -7.06 -14.43 -5.33
N ALA A 421 -6.97 -15.63 -4.76
CA ALA A 421 -8.10 -16.54 -4.63
C ALA A 421 -9.20 -15.97 -3.71
N SER A 422 -8.81 -15.34 -2.61
CA SER A 422 -9.77 -14.75 -1.66
C SER A 422 -10.49 -13.53 -2.22
N ILE A 423 -9.77 -12.63 -2.87
CA ILE A 423 -10.36 -11.41 -3.45
C ILE A 423 -11.18 -11.80 -4.68
N ASN A 424 -10.73 -12.75 -5.50
CA ASN A 424 -11.46 -13.20 -6.69
C ASN A 424 -11.99 -12.01 -7.51
N ILE A 425 -11.09 -11.13 -7.95
CA ILE A 425 -11.45 -9.90 -8.68
C ILE A 425 -12.27 -10.18 -9.96
N ARG A 426 -12.14 -11.39 -10.53
CA ARG A 426 -12.92 -11.85 -11.67
C ARG A 426 -14.42 -11.86 -11.40
N GLU A 427 -14.84 -12.23 -10.19
CA GLU A 427 -16.25 -12.19 -9.78
C GLU A 427 -16.82 -10.77 -9.87
N LEU A 428 -16.04 -9.78 -9.42
CA LEU A 428 -16.42 -8.36 -9.51
C LEU A 428 -16.57 -7.93 -10.97
N TYR A 429 -15.60 -8.24 -11.85
CA TYR A 429 -15.69 -7.89 -13.28
C TYR A 429 -16.92 -8.48 -13.95
N GLN A 430 -17.13 -9.79 -13.75
CA GLN A 430 -18.26 -10.49 -14.37
C GLN A 430 -19.60 -9.91 -13.94
N ASN A 431 -19.69 -9.36 -12.73
CA ASN A 431 -20.91 -8.70 -12.28
C ASN A 431 -21.04 -7.27 -12.81
N THR A 432 -19.94 -6.51 -12.82
CA THR A 432 -19.89 -5.14 -13.36
C THR A 432 -20.23 -5.10 -14.85
N GLU A 433 -19.76 -6.05 -15.66
CA GLU A 433 -20.05 -6.13 -17.10
C GLU A 433 -21.55 -6.30 -17.43
N LYS A 434 -22.35 -6.78 -16.46
CA LYS A 434 -23.81 -6.89 -16.63
C LYS A 434 -24.52 -5.54 -16.53
N ILE A 435 -23.86 -4.51 -16.02
CA ILE A 435 -24.40 -3.15 -15.93
C ILE A 435 -24.15 -2.43 -17.25
N LYS A 436 -25.21 -2.16 -18.01
CA LYS A 436 -25.17 -1.49 -19.31
C LYS A 436 -25.46 0.00 -19.12
N TYR A 437 -24.46 0.76 -18.70
CA TYR A 437 -24.58 2.16 -18.22
C TYR A 437 -24.46 3.26 -19.29
N ARG A 438 -24.12 2.95 -20.55
CA ARG A 438 -23.99 3.97 -21.63
C ARG A 438 -25.33 4.53 -22.16
N TYR A 439 -26.46 4.16 -21.57
CA TYR A 439 -27.75 4.79 -21.84
C TYR A 439 -27.99 5.91 -20.83
N ARG A 440 -27.69 7.16 -21.18
CA ARG A 440 -28.42 8.28 -20.59
C ARG A 440 -29.85 8.16 -21.08
N ILE A 441 -30.75 7.72 -20.23
CA ILE A 441 -32.16 7.68 -20.56
C ILE A 441 -32.65 9.12 -20.42
N PHE A 442 -32.74 9.82 -21.55
CA PHE A 442 -33.27 11.18 -21.64
C PHE A 442 -34.77 11.23 -21.34
#